data_AF-A0A7R8WRJ9-F1
#
_entry.id   AF-A0A7R8WRJ9-F1
#
_cell.length_a   1.000
_cell.length_b   1.000
_cell.length_c   1.000
_cell.angle_alpha   90.00
_cell.angle_beta   90.00
_cell.angle_gamma   90.00
#
_symmetry.space_group_name_H-M   'P 1'
#
loop_
_entity.id
_entity.type
_entity.pdbx_description
1 polymer ?
#
loop_
_entity_poly.entity_id
_entity_poly.type
_entity_poly.pdbx_seq_one_letter_code
_entity_poly.pdbx_strand_id
1 'polypeptide(L)'
;MSFAELAEACDMVVECLPPKIVPALAQEVLSRDKDLMMISACALLLSPEINDMASTSKGRIIVPSGAIAGLDAISALGCAGIDSATIATTKHPRGLKGAPYIVQENIDLESLTETTRIFKGNAREAAKAFPANVNVAATLSLAGIGAEKTQVEVWADPDAKGNCHEITVTGGSSTIKTSVANLPDPTNPKSSMLAGYSIVAALKKRSLQIVVV
;
A
#
# COMPACT_ATOMS: atom_id res chain seq x y z
N MET A 1 25.69 -7.07 -5.12
CA MET A 1 25.21 -6.21 -6.22
C MET A 1 24.68 -4.93 -5.60
N SER A 2 25.21 -3.78 -6.01
CA SER A 2 24.71 -2.46 -5.64
C SER A 2 23.38 -2.15 -6.36
N PHE A 3 22.67 -1.10 -5.94
CA PHE A 3 21.46 -0.67 -6.67
C PHE A 3 21.77 -0.17 -8.09
N ALA A 4 22.92 0.47 -8.30
CA ALA A 4 23.37 0.88 -9.62
C ALA A 4 23.59 -0.34 -10.54
N GLU A 5 24.36 -1.33 -10.06
CA GLU A 5 24.61 -2.58 -10.81
C GLU A 5 23.30 -3.33 -11.13
N LEU A 6 22.35 -3.34 -10.17
CA LEU A 6 21.04 -3.95 -10.37
C LEU A 6 20.21 -3.23 -11.43
N ALA A 7 20.18 -1.90 -11.39
CA ALA A 7 19.43 -1.08 -12.35
C ALA A 7 20.02 -1.17 -13.78
N GLU A 8 21.34 -1.32 -13.91
CA GLU A 8 22.00 -1.53 -15.20
C GLU A 8 21.71 -2.91 -15.79
N ALA A 9 21.59 -3.94 -14.94
CA ALA A 9 21.37 -5.31 -15.38
C ALA A 9 19.91 -5.65 -15.74
N CYS A 10 18.95 -4.75 -15.50
CA CYS A 10 17.52 -5.04 -15.59
C CYS A 10 16.73 -3.94 -16.33
N ASP A 11 15.63 -4.32 -16.99
CA ASP A 11 14.66 -3.37 -17.56
C ASP A 11 13.65 -2.86 -16.53
N MET A 12 13.46 -3.65 -15.46
CA MET A 12 12.58 -3.35 -14.36
C MET A 12 13.19 -3.88 -13.06
N VAL A 13 13.03 -3.13 -11.98
CA VAL A 13 13.33 -3.58 -10.62
C VAL A 13 12.05 -3.75 -9.81
N VAL A 14 11.97 -4.81 -9.01
CA VAL A 14 10.86 -5.09 -8.10
C VAL A 14 11.32 -4.85 -6.66
N GLU A 15 10.66 -3.93 -5.97
CA GLU A 15 10.97 -3.52 -4.60
C GLU A 15 10.07 -4.24 -3.58
N CYS A 16 10.73 -4.91 -2.62
CA CYS A 16 10.15 -5.55 -1.44
C CYS A 16 11.00 -5.22 -0.18
N LEU A 17 11.53 -4.00 -0.11
CA LEU A 17 12.46 -3.52 0.91
C LEU A 17 11.74 -2.77 2.03
N PRO A 18 12.39 -2.54 3.19
CA PRO A 18 11.89 -1.59 4.17
C PRO A 18 11.75 -0.18 3.57
N PRO A 19 10.69 0.59 3.90
CA PRO A 19 10.41 1.90 3.29
C PRO A 19 11.58 2.89 3.30
N LYS A 20 12.42 2.87 4.35
CA LYS A 20 13.59 3.76 4.50
C LYS A 20 14.65 3.59 3.40
N ILE A 21 14.68 2.45 2.72
CA ILE A 21 15.69 2.13 1.69
C ILE A 21 15.20 2.54 0.29
N VAL A 22 13.88 2.70 0.15
CA VAL A 22 13.20 2.92 -1.13
C VAL A 22 13.71 4.17 -1.87
N PRO A 23 13.94 5.35 -1.25
CA PRO A 23 14.42 6.52 -1.98
C PRO A 23 15.75 6.29 -2.70
N ALA A 24 16.70 5.59 -2.04
CA ALA A 24 18.00 5.28 -2.63
C ALA A 24 17.89 4.32 -3.81
N LEU A 25 17.01 3.31 -3.72
CA LEU A 25 16.72 2.43 -4.85
C LEU A 25 16.06 3.19 -6.00
N ALA A 26 15.05 4.01 -5.70
CA ALA A 26 14.31 4.78 -6.69
C ALA A 26 15.23 5.73 -7.47
N GLN A 27 16.18 6.37 -6.79
CA GLN A 27 17.17 7.23 -7.42
C GLN A 27 18.00 6.48 -8.47
N GLU A 28 18.52 5.30 -8.16
CA GLU A 28 19.34 4.54 -9.10
C GLU A 28 18.53 3.99 -10.28
N VAL A 29 17.29 3.55 -10.04
CA VAL A 29 16.42 2.96 -11.07
C VAL A 29 15.85 4.02 -12.01
N LEU A 30 15.27 5.09 -11.47
CA LEU A 30 14.55 6.09 -12.26
C LEU A 30 15.50 7.03 -13.03
N SER A 31 16.69 7.32 -12.49
CA SER A 31 17.71 8.11 -13.21
C SER A 31 18.25 7.39 -14.46
N ARG A 32 18.00 6.09 -14.59
CA ARG A 32 18.39 5.24 -15.73
C ARG A 32 17.21 4.88 -16.62
N ASP A 33 16.09 5.61 -16.50
CA ASP A 33 14.88 5.40 -17.30
C ASP A 33 14.29 3.97 -17.18
N LYS A 34 14.50 3.29 -16.05
CA LYS A 34 14.01 1.92 -15.81
C LYS A 34 12.67 1.91 -15.05
N ASP A 35 11.85 0.88 -15.30
CA ASP A 35 10.61 0.70 -14.55
C ASP A 35 10.91 0.25 -13.10
N LEU A 36 10.20 0.80 -12.12
CA LEU A 36 10.25 0.40 -10.71
C LEU A 36 8.87 -0.11 -10.28
N MET A 37 8.74 -1.41 -10.02
CA MET A 37 7.55 -1.94 -9.34
C MET A 37 7.80 -1.92 -7.83
N MET A 38 6.89 -1.37 -7.03
CA MET A 38 7.09 -1.23 -5.58
C MET A 38 5.85 -1.56 -4.76
N ILE A 39 6.05 -2.32 -3.68
CA ILE A 39 4.97 -2.70 -2.75
C ILE A 39 4.89 -1.75 -1.55
N SER A 40 5.98 -1.04 -1.25
CA SER A 40 6.09 -0.06 -0.16
C SER A 40 5.47 1.29 -0.54
N ALA A 41 4.18 1.29 -0.92
CA ALA A 41 3.46 2.46 -1.44
C ALA A 41 3.44 3.67 -0.48
N CYS A 42 3.58 3.45 0.83
CA CYS A 42 3.75 4.56 1.78
C CYS A 42 4.97 5.43 1.47
N ALA A 43 6.02 4.92 0.82
CA ALA A 43 7.18 5.72 0.44
C ALA A 43 6.82 6.82 -0.58
N LEU A 44 5.96 6.52 -1.56
CA LEU A 44 5.48 7.53 -2.53
C LEU A 44 4.72 8.66 -1.88
N LEU A 45 4.09 8.34 -0.75
CA LEU A 45 3.45 9.32 0.07
C LEU A 45 4.52 10.13 0.82
N LEU A 46 5.44 9.49 1.54
CA LEU A 46 6.30 10.17 2.51
C LEU A 46 7.54 10.87 1.92
N SER A 47 7.92 10.50 0.69
CA SER A 47 9.11 11.00 0.00
C SER A 47 8.72 11.69 -1.31
N PRO A 48 8.42 13.01 -1.28
CA PRO A 48 8.10 13.79 -2.47
C PRO A 48 9.13 13.65 -3.58
N GLU A 49 10.41 13.52 -3.22
CA GLU A 49 11.53 13.36 -4.14
C GLU A 49 11.36 12.16 -5.09
N ILE A 50 10.69 11.08 -4.65
CA ILE A 50 10.41 9.93 -5.52
C ILE A 50 9.44 10.30 -6.64
N ASN A 51 8.46 11.15 -6.35
CA ASN A 51 7.52 11.64 -7.36
C ASN A 51 8.22 12.58 -8.34
N ASP A 52 9.13 13.43 -7.87
CA ASP A 52 9.93 14.32 -8.72
C ASP A 52 10.82 13.51 -9.67
N MET A 53 11.51 12.48 -9.15
CA MET A 53 12.29 11.54 -9.96
C MET A 53 11.42 10.83 -11.01
N ALA A 54 10.24 10.35 -10.62
CA ALA A 54 9.32 9.69 -11.55
C ALA A 54 8.82 10.62 -12.65
N SER A 55 8.64 11.91 -12.35
CA SER A 55 8.13 12.90 -13.31
C SER A 55 9.12 13.25 -14.43
N THR A 56 10.42 13.03 -14.20
CA THR A 56 11.50 13.35 -15.13
C THR A 56 12.08 12.11 -15.83
N SER A 57 11.83 10.92 -15.30
CA SER A 57 12.22 9.63 -15.87
C SER A 57 11.31 9.21 -17.03
N LYS A 58 11.85 8.45 -17.99
CA LYS A 58 11.03 7.68 -18.95
C LYS A 58 10.54 6.35 -18.38
N GLY A 59 11.14 5.93 -17.27
CA GLY A 59 10.70 4.77 -16.50
C GLY A 59 9.43 5.08 -15.72
N ARG A 60 8.70 4.03 -15.32
CA ARG A 60 7.45 4.17 -14.55
C ARG A 60 7.58 3.58 -13.18
N ILE A 61 6.90 4.20 -12.22
CA ILE A 61 6.58 3.55 -10.96
C ILE A 61 5.28 2.76 -11.11
N ILE A 62 5.32 1.48 -10.74
CA ILE A 62 4.18 0.57 -10.80
C ILE A 62 3.87 0.09 -9.39
N VAL A 63 2.67 0.40 -8.92
CA VAL A 63 2.18 -0.05 -7.62
C VAL A 63 1.15 -1.16 -7.85
N PRO A 64 1.46 -2.43 -7.50
CA PRO A 64 0.48 -3.49 -7.60
C PRO A 64 -0.61 -3.32 -6.52
N SER A 65 -1.71 -4.08 -6.63
CA SER A 65 -2.83 -3.95 -5.71
C SER A 65 -2.49 -4.27 -4.26
N GLY A 66 -1.42 -5.02 -4.01
CA GLY A 66 -1.07 -5.47 -2.67
C GLY A 66 -2.12 -6.42 -2.11
N ALA A 67 -2.49 -6.23 -0.85
CA ALA A 67 -3.41 -7.11 -0.13
C ALA A 67 -4.90 -6.70 -0.21
N ILE A 68 -5.27 -5.88 -1.20
CA ILE A 68 -6.64 -5.40 -1.43
C ILE A 68 -7.13 -5.70 -2.86
N ALA A 69 -8.42 -5.48 -3.10
CA ALA A 69 -9.10 -5.71 -4.37
C ALA A 69 -10.03 -4.54 -4.74
N GLY A 70 -10.41 -4.46 -6.02
CA GLY A 70 -11.33 -3.46 -6.57
C GLY A 70 -10.69 -2.15 -7.03
N LEU A 71 -9.35 -2.11 -7.14
CA LEU A 71 -8.65 -0.89 -7.61
C LEU A 71 -8.97 -0.55 -9.07
N ASP A 72 -9.25 -1.55 -9.90
CA ASP A 72 -9.79 -1.40 -11.25
C ASP A 72 -11.10 -0.59 -11.26
N ALA A 73 -12.08 -1.01 -10.46
CA ALA A 73 -13.36 -0.32 -10.32
C ALA A 73 -13.20 1.08 -9.71
N ILE A 74 -12.31 1.24 -8.74
CA ILE A 74 -12.04 2.53 -8.10
C ILE A 74 -11.37 3.50 -9.08
N SER A 75 -10.40 3.03 -9.87
CA SER A 75 -9.79 3.84 -10.93
C SER A 75 -10.79 4.22 -12.01
N ALA A 76 -11.69 3.31 -12.40
CA ALA A 76 -12.79 3.62 -13.32
C ALA A 76 -13.74 4.69 -12.73
N LEU A 77 -14.08 4.59 -11.45
CA LEU A 77 -14.88 5.59 -10.74
C LEU A 77 -14.16 6.95 -10.67
N GLY A 78 -12.83 6.94 -10.54
CA GLY A 78 -11.99 8.14 -10.62
C GLY A 78 -12.21 8.97 -11.88
N CYS A 79 -12.55 8.34 -13.01
CA CYS A 79 -12.87 9.06 -14.25
C CYS A 79 -14.17 9.88 -14.17
N ALA A 80 -15.10 9.50 -13.30
CA ALA A 80 -16.36 10.22 -13.07
C ALA A 80 -16.29 11.18 -11.87
N GLY A 81 -15.24 11.08 -11.05
CA GLY A 81 -15.09 11.79 -9.80
C GLY A 81 -15.48 10.92 -8.60
N ILE A 82 -14.66 10.99 -7.55
CA ILE A 82 -14.89 10.31 -6.27
C ILE A 82 -15.26 11.37 -5.24
N ASP A 83 -16.34 11.13 -4.49
CA ASP A 83 -16.81 12.00 -3.41
C ASP A 83 -16.18 11.61 -2.07
N SER A 84 -16.05 10.31 -1.82
CA SER A 84 -15.45 9.80 -0.58
C SER A 84 -14.74 8.46 -0.81
N ALA A 85 -13.66 8.22 -0.06
CA ALA A 85 -12.96 6.96 -0.01
C ALA A 85 -12.54 6.67 1.44
N THR A 86 -12.95 5.51 1.96
CA THR A 86 -12.60 5.05 3.31
C THR A 86 -12.02 3.65 3.24
N ILE A 87 -10.95 3.41 4.01
CA ILE A 87 -10.40 2.09 4.26
C ILE A 87 -10.26 1.83 5.75
N ALA A 88 -10.87 0.75 6.23
CA ALA A 88 -10.64 0.20 7.56
C ALA A 88 -9.72 -1.01 7.45
N THR A 89 -8.67 -1.03 8.27
CA THR A 89 -7.75 -2.17 8.36
C THR A 89 -7.78 -2.74 9.77
N THR A 90 -8.16 -4.00 9.89
CA THR A 90 -8.18 -4.73 11.16
C THR A 90 -7.03 -5.71 11.21
N LYS A 91 -6.25 -5.67 12.30
CA LYS A 91 -5.13 -6.58 12.55
C LYS A 91 -5.15 -7.07 13.99
N HIS A 92 -4.47 -8.18 14.23
CA HIS A 92 -4.14 -8.57 15.60
C HIS A 92 -3.19 -7.53 16.24
N PRO A 93 -3.38 -7.14 17.52
CA PRO A 93 -2.53 -6.17 18.22
C PRO A 93 -1.01 -6.39 18.03
N ARG A 94 -0.52 -7.63 18.07
CA ARG A 94 0.90 -7.98 17.83
C ARG A 94 1.46 -7.48 16.49
N GLY A 95 0.62 -7.33 15.47
CA GLY A 95 1.01 -6.81 14.15
C GLY A 95 1.25 -5.31 14.12
N LEU A 96 0.75 -4.57 15.13
CA LEU A 96 0.93 -3.12 15.26
C LEU A 96 2.10 -2.75 16.18
N LYS A 97 2.67 -3.72 16.91
CA LYS A 97 3.76 -3.50 17.87
C LYS A 97 4.96 -2.80 17.21
N GLY A 98 5.39 -1.69 17.80
CA GLY A 98 6.52 -0.89 17.34
C GLY A 98 6.21 0.07 16.20
N ALA A 99 4.95 0.20 15.77
CA ALA A 99 4.57 1.29 14.87
C ALA A 99 4.78 2.65 15.55
N PRO A 100 5.25 3.69 14.83
CA PRO A 100 5.52 5.02 15.40
C PRO A 100 4.39 5.56 16.27
N TYR A 101 3.14 5.47 15.81
CA TYR A 101 1.98 5.97 16.54
C TYR A 101 1.73 5.23 17.85
N ILE A 102 1.90 3.91 17.88
CA ILE A 102 1.76 3.10 19.10
C ILE A 102 2.76 3.54 20.17
N VAL A 103 4.00 3.80 19.75
CA VAL A 103 5.08 4.21 20.65
C VAL A 103 4.86 5.65 21.15
N GLN A 104 4.48 6.56 20.24
CA GLN A 104 4.27 7.98 20.57
C GLN A 104 3.08 8.18 21.51
N GLU A 105 1.98 7.47 21.27
CA GLU A 105 0.77 7.57 22.09
C GLU A 105 0.78 6.62 23.31
N ASN A 106 1.87 5.87 23.50
CA ASN A 106 2.04 4.90 24.58
C ASN A 106 0.86 3.92 24.71
N ILE A 107 0.41 3.39 23.57
CA ILE A 107 -0.76 2.50 23.50
C ILE A 107 -0.37 1.09 23.98
N ASP A 108 -1.01 0.63 25.06
CA ASP A 108 -0.88 -0.76 25.52
C ASP A 108 -1.73 -1.68 24.65
N LEU A 109 -1.07 -2.32 23.69
CA LEU A 109 -1.68 -3.28 22.78
C LEU A 109 -1.98 -4.63 23.44
N GLU A 110 -1.33 -4.95 24.56
CA GLU A 110 -1.45 -6.25 25.23
C GLU A 110 -2.64 -6.27 26.20
N SER A 111 -3.11 -5.10 26.65
CA SER A 111 -4.30 -4.97 27.49
C SER A 111 -5.63 -4.96 26.72
N LEU A 112 -5.61 -4.97 25.39
CA LEU A 112 -6.83 -4.91 24.58
C LEU A 112 -7.58 -6.25 24.67
N THR A 113 -8.83 -6.21 25.15
CA THR A 113 -9.72 -7.37 25.25
C THR A 113 -10.85 -7.38 24.22
N GLU A 114 -11.02 -6.29 23.48
CA GLU A 114 -12.05 -6.14 22.45
C GLU A 114 -11.52 -5.38 21.24
N THR A 115 -12.21 -5.50 20.11
CA THR A 115 -11.87 -4.79 18.88
C THR A 115 -11.90 -3.29 19.08
N THR A 116 -10.73 -2.66 18.96
CA THR A 116 -10.52 -1.25 19.32
C THR A 116 -9.97 -0.49 18.13
N ARG A 117 -10.56 0.67 17.80
CA ARG A 117 -9.98 1.58 16.80
C ARG A 117 -8.79 2.31 17.40
N ILE A 118 -7.61 2.03 16.85
CA ILE A 118 -6.34 2.58 17.29
C ILE A 118 -6.05 3.92 16.63
N PHE A 119 -6.47 4.09 15.38
CA PHE A 119 -6.16 5.28 14.60
C PHE A 119 -7.31 5.64 13.66
N LYS A 120 -7.50 6.95 13.48
CA LYS A 120 -8.34 7.54 12.44
C LYS A 120 -7.66 8.81 11.92
N GLY A 121 -7.48 8.90 10.61
CA GLY A 121 -6.86 10.03 9.94
C GLY A 121 -6.83 9.81 8.44
N ASN A 122 -6.22 10.70 7.68
CA ASN A 122 -6.08 10.52 6.23
C ASN A 122 -4.93 9.56 5.88
N ALA A 123 -4.79 9.20 4.60
CA ALA A 123 -3.76 8.24 4.17
C ALA A 123 -2.32 8.74 4.37
N ARG A 124 -2.10 10.07 4.33
CA ARG A 124 -0.79 10.67 4.64
C ARG A 124 -0.42 10.50 6.11
N GLU A 125 -1.34 10.84 6.99
CA GLU A 125 -1.19 10.70 8.43
C GLU A 125 -0.99 9.23 8.81
N ALA A 126 -1.81 8.35 8.24
CA ALA A 126 -1.68 6.91 8.40
C ALA A 126 -0.31 6.41 7.96
N ALA A 127 0.21 6.87 6.82
CA ALA A 127 1.53 6.48 6.33
C ALA A 127 2.65 6.90 7.30
N LYS A 128 2.55 8.06 7.95
CA LYS A 128 3.50 8.50 8.99
C LYS A 128 3.36 7.66 10.27
N ALA A 129 2.13 7.41 10.68
CA ALA A 129 1.78 6.70 11.90
C ALA A 129 2.14 5.20 11.84
N PHE A 130 1.99 4.59 10.66
CA PHE A 130 2.05 3.14 10.42
C PHE A 130 2.78 2.77 9.09
N PRO A 131 3.99 3.26 8.82
CA PRO A 131 4.64 3.18 7.50
C PRO A 131 4.85 1.77 6.95
N ALA A 132 4.95 0.76 7.83
CA ALA A 132 5.10 -0.64 7.45
C ALA A 132 3.75 -1.40 7.34
N ASN A 133 2.63 -0.79 7.74
CA ASN A 133 1.36 -1.48 7.95
C ASN A 133 0.23 -1.02 7.03
N VAL A 134 0.30 0.18 6.47
CA VAL A 134 -0.81 0.80 5.72
C VAL A 134 -0.49 1.05 4.24
N ASN A 135 0.43 0.27 3.65
CA ASN A 135 0.73 0.33 2.21
C ASN A 135 -0.54 0.21 1.36
N VAL A 136 -1.50 -0.63 1.75
CA VAL A 136 -2.78 -0.75 1.02
C VAL A 136 -3.63 0.51 1.07
N ALA A 137 -3.57 1.29 2.14
CA ALA A 137 -4.24 2.58 2.22
C ALA A 137 -3.55 3.62 1.34
N ALA A 138 -2.21 3.57 1.28
CA ALA A 138 -1.45 4.38 0.33
C ALA A 138 -1.80 4.03 -1.12
N THR A 139 -1.81 2.73 -1.48
CA THR A 139 -2.23 2.24 -2.80
C THR A 139 -3.64 2.69 -3.17
N LEU A 140 -4.61 2.55 -2.25
CA LEU A 140 -5.98 3.06 -2.46
C LEU A 140 -5.97 4.57 -2.77
N SER A 141 -5.22 5.34 -1.99
CA SER A 141 -5.18 6.79 -2.16
C SER A 141 -4.57 7.23 -3.49
N LEU A 142 -3.58 6.48 -3.99
CA LEU A 142 -2.94 6.71 -5.29
C LEU A 142 -3.88 6.35 -6.45
N ALA A 143 -4.67 5.29 -6.31
CA ALA A 143 -5.64 4.86 -7.32
C ALA A 143 -6.96 5.65 -7.28
N GLY A 144 -7.24 6.34 -6.18
CA GLY A 144 -8.51 7.01 -5.88
C GLY A 144 -8.38 8.53 -5.74
N ILE A 145 -8.94 9.06 -4.66
CA ILE A 145 -9.16 10.52 -4.47
C ILE A 145 -7.94 11.27 -3.88
N GLY A 146 -6.78 10.63 -3.80
CA GLY A 146 -5.55 11.21 -3.24
C GLY A 146 -5.41 11.04 -1.72
N ALA A 147 -4.19 11.27 -1.24
CA ALA A 147 -3.78 10.93 0.14
C ALA A 147 -4.52 11.72 1.23
N GLU A 148 -4.73 13.02 1.02
CA GLU A 148 -5.37 13.89 2.02
C GLU A 148 -6.87 13.63 2.17
N LYS A 149 -7.52 13.11 1.12
CA LYS A 149 -8.97 12.89 1.07
C LYS A 149 -9.38 11.43 1.31
N THR A 150 -8.42 10.50 1.32
CA THR A 150 -8.67 9.09 1.63
C THR A 150 -8.66 8.89 3.13
N GLN A 151 -9.82 8.56 3.71
CA GLN A 151 -9.97 8.30 5.13
C GLN A 151 -9.46 6.90 5.48
N VAL A 152 -8.63 6.80 6.51
CA VAL A 152 -8.04 5.55 7.00
C VAL A 152 -8.46 5.33 8.44
N GLU A 153 -8.80 4.09 8.75
CA GLU A 153 -8.94 3.60 10.12
C GLU A 153 -8.07 2.36 10.33
N VAL A 154 -7.39 2.30 11.47
CA VAL A 154 -6.63 1.12 11.90
C VAL A 154 -7.27 0.58 13.17
N TRP A 155 -7.63 -0.70 13.14
CA TRP A 155 -8.30 -1.41 14.20
C TRP A 155 -7.40 -2.55 14.70
N ALA A 156 -7.38 -2.72 16.03
CA ALA A 156 -6.74 -3.84 16.69
C ALA A 156 -7.83 -4.76 17.23
N ASP A 157 -7.79 -6.03 16.82
CA ASP A 157 -8.73 -7.06 17.25
C ASP A 157 -7.94 -8.25 17.82
N PRO A 158 -8.04 -8.54 19.13
CA PRO A 158 -7.35 -9.66 19.77
C PRO A 158 -7.68 -11.03 19.16
N ASP A 159 -8.87 -11.20 18.58
CA ASP A 159 -9.35 -12.44 17.98
C ASP A 159 -9.06 -12.52 16.47
N ALA A 160 -8.46 -11.47 15.88
CA ALA A 160 -8.15 -11.44 14.46
C ALA A 160 -7.17 -12.55 14.07
N LYS A 161 -7.64 -13.43 13.19
CA LYS A 161 -6.85 -14.54 12.62
C LYS A 161 -5.88 -14.10 11.53
N GLY A 162 -6.01 -12.87 11.05
CA GLY A 162 -5.27 -12.31 9.94
C GLY A 162 -5.52 -10.82 9.75
N ASN A 163 -5.20 -10.29 8.58
CA ASN A 163 -5.44 -8.89 8.23
C ASN A 163 -6.73 -8.78 7.42
N CYS A 164 -7.67 -7.96 7.87
CA CYS A 164 -8.86 -7.62 7.11
C CYS A 164 -8.74 -6.19 6.58
N HIS A 165 -9.11 -5.97 5.32
CA HIS A 165 -9.19 -4.64 4.72
C HIS A 165 -10.58 -4.45 4.13
N GLU A 166 -11.28 -3.44 4.60
CA GLU A 166 -12.62 -3.07 4.14
C GLU A 166 -12.55 -1.69 3.51
N ILE A 167 -12.98 -1.60 2.25
CA ILE A 167 -12.93 -0.36 1.47
C ILE A 167 -14.35 0.02 1.09
N THR A 168 -14.68 1.30 1.27
CA THR A 168 -15.89 1.91 0.72
C THR A 168 -15.51 3.17 -0.05
N VAL A 169 -15.84 3.21 -1.34
CA VAL A 169 -15.63 4.38 -2.21
C VAL A 169 -16.96 4.77 -2.85
N THR A 170 -17.31 6.04 -2.79
CA THR A 170 -18.52 6.60 -3.39
C THR A 170 -18.16 7.69 -4.38
N GLY A 171 -18.86 7.75 -5.50
CA GLY A 171 -18.66 8.77 -6.53
C GLY A 171 -19.75 8.70 -7.60
N GLY A 172 -20.14 9.85 -8.14
CA GLY A 172 -21.16 9.92 -9.19
C GLY A 172 -22.46 9.20 -8.80
N SER A 173 -22.76 8.07 -9.46
CA SER A 173 -23.92 7.23 -9.14
C SER A 173 -23.55 5.81 -8.70
N SER A 174 -22.32 5.62 -8.19
CA SER A 174 -21.79 4.30 -7.80
C SER A 174 -21.24 4.30 -6.38
N THR A 175 -21.39 3.15 -5.72
CA THR A 175 -20.73 2.84 -4.44
C THR A 175 -20.02 1.50 -4.60
N ILE A 176 -18.71 1.51 -4.40
CA ILE A 176 -17.87 0.32 -4.41
C ILE A 176 -17.58 -0.07 -2.96
N LYS A 177 -17.87 -1.33 -2.62
CA LYS A 177 -17.51 -1.93 -1.34
C LYS A 177 -16.70 -3.19 -1.58
N THR A 178 -15.52 -3.27 -0.99
CA THR A 178 -14.68 -4.49 -1.04
C THR A 178 -14.24 -4.88 0.36
N SER A 179 -14.09 -6.19 0.58
CA SER A 179 -13.56 -6.74 1.81
C SER A 179 -12.58 -7.86 1.46
N VAL A 180 -11.38 -7.80 2.00
CA VAL A 180 -10.34 -8.80 1.79
C VAL A 180 -9.81 -9.27 3.13
N ALA A 181 -10.07 -10.54 3.45
CA ALA A 181 -9.53 -11.22 4.62
C ALA A 181 -8.30 -12.05 4.20
N ASN A 182 -7.14 -11.65 4.72
CA ASN A 182 -5.86 -12.29 4.41
C ASN A 182 -5.37 -13.07 5.62
N LEU A 183 -5.05 -14.35 5.43
CA LEU A 183 -4.29 -15.09 6.42
C LEU A 183 -2.82 -14.60 6.46
N PRO A 184 -2.16 -14.64 7.62
CA PRO A 184 -0.75 -14.31 7.74
C PRO A 184 0.10 -15.24 6.87
N ASP A 185 1.15 -14.71 6.26
CA ASP A 185 2.18 -15.53 5.64
C ASP A 185 2.86 -16.40 6.74
N PRO A 186 2.96 -17.73 6.57
CA PRO A 186 3.62 -18.62 7.53
C PRO A 186 5.07 -18.24 7.84
N THR A 187 5.77 -17.61 6.89
CA THR A 187 7.18 -17.20 6.99
C THR A 187 7.35 -15.74 7.39
N ASN A 188 6.32 -14.90 7.18
CA ASN A 188 6.30 -13.50 7.61
C ASN A 188 4.89 -13.05 8.05
N PRO A 189 4.49 -13.31 9.30
CA PRO A 189 3.13 -13.03 9.77
C PRO A 189 2.68 -11.56 9.69
N LYS A 190 3.62 -10.62 9.48
CA LYS A 190 3.31 -9.19 9.30
C LYS A 190 2.79 -8.86 7.90
N SER A 191 3.01 -9.74 6.93
CA SER A 191 2.62 -9.56 5.52
C SER A 191 1.53 -10.54 5.09
N SER A 192 0.82 -10.19 4.02
CA SER A 192 -0.10 -11.10 3.33
C SER A 192 0.58 -11.72 2.11
N MET A 193 0.40 -13.03 1.92
CA MET A 193 0.79 -13.71 0.68
C MET A 193 0.17 -13.07 -0.57
N LEU A 194 -1.03 -12.49 -0.45
CA LEU A 194 -1.70 -11.81 -1.55
C LEU A 194 -0.89 -10.63 -2.08
N ALA A 195 -0.16 -9.91 -1.21
CA ALA A 195 0.72 -8.83 -1.64
C ALA A 195 1.83 -9.35 -2.56
N GLY A 196 2.46 -10.47 -2.23
CA GLY A 196 3.44 -11.13 -3.09
C GLY A 196 2.83 -11.63 -4.41
N TYR A 197 1.64 -12.24 -4.35
CA TYR A 197 0.94 -12.67 -5.56
C TYR A 197 0.48 -11.51 -6.44
N SER A 198 0.21 -10.32 -5.87
CA SER A 198 -0.13 -9.12 -6.65
C SER A 198 1.04 -8.67 -7.54
N ILE A 199 2.28 -8.82 -7.08
CA ILE A 199 3.50 -8.57 -7.87
C ILE A 199 3.58 -9.58 -9.01
N VAL A 200 3.45 -10.87 -8.71
CA VAL A 200 3.50 -11.94 -9.73
C VAL A 200 2.41 -11.73 -10.78
N ALA A 201 1.19 -11.37 -10.36
CA ALA A 201 0.08 -11.07 -11.26
C ALA A 201 0.37 -9.86 -12.15
N ALA A 202 0.89 -8.76 -11.57
CA ALA A 202 1.26 -7.56 -12.32
C ALA A 202 2.36 -7.83 -13.36
N LEU A 203 3.37 -8.63 -13.00
CA LEU A 203 4.43 -9.05 -13.93
C LEU A 203 3.88 -9.93 -15.05
N LYS A 204 3.05 -10.94 -14.73
CA LYS A 204 2.41 -11.81 -15.74
C LYS A 204 1.58 -11.00 -16.72
N LYS A 205 0.78 -10.03 -16.27
CA LYS A 205 -0.05 -9.18 -17.14
C LYS A 205 0.73 -8.50 -18.26
N ARG A 206 2.02 -8.19 -18.06
CA ARG A 206 2.88 -7.55 -19.07
C ARG A 206 3.20 -8.45 -20.27
N SER A 207 3.07 -9.77 -20.10
CA SER A 207 3.35 -10.76 -21.16
C SER A 207 2.09 -11.42 -21.72
N LEU A 208 0.90 -11.03 -21.25
CA LEU A 208 -0.36 -11.58 -21.75
C LEU A 208 -0.84 -10.84 -23.00
N GLN A 209 -1.38 -11.59 -23.96
CA GLN A 209 -2.02 -11.03 -25.16
C GLN A 209 -3.44 -10.50 -24.88
N ILE A 210 -4.12 -11.10 -23.89
CA ILE A 210 -5.43 -10.67 -23.40
C ILE A 210 -5.23 -10.18 -21.97
N VAL A 211 -5.48 -8.90 -21.74
CA VAL A 211 -5.28 -8.25 -20.44
C VAL A 211 -6.63 -7.82 -19.89
N VAL A 212 -6.94 -8.30 -18.68
CA VAL A 212 -8.03 -7.73 -17.87
C VAL A 212 -7.43 -6.56 -17.10
N VAL A 213 -7.95 -5.36 -17.38
CA VAL A 213 -7.56 -4.11 -16.72
C VAL A 213 -8.31 -3.96 -15.41
#